data_AF-A0AAQ3P0Z7-F1
#
_entry.id   AF-A0AAQ3P0Z7-F1
#
_cell.length_a   1.000
_cell.length_b   1.000
_cell.length_c   1.000
_cell.angle_alpha   90.00
_cell.angle_beta   90.00
_cell.angle_gamma   90.00
#
_symmetry.space_group_name_H-M   'P 1'
#
loop_
_entity.id
_entity.type
_entity.pdbx_description
1 polymer ?
#
loop_
_entity_poly.entity_id
_entity_poly.type
_entity_poly.pdbx_seq_one_letter_code
_entity_poly.pdbx_strand_id
1 'polypeptide(L)'
;MALIYEQFRSSRSGKEDIHTRLMKKYKPIPNWWFHVTLLVSFLLALLLCTVMKDQVQMPWWGLIFAAGLALTFTLPISIITATTNQVIGTLIAGTVDVGVAWWLLGSVKNICKQDLLPENSPWTCPGDHVFFDASVIWGLVGPKRIFGTQGKYQKLNWFFLIGAVGPVVIWALQKVFPKQHWISLIHLPVLLGATASMPPASTVNFNSWIVVGTIFNYFVFKYRKNWWERYNYVLAAALDAGLAFMTVLIYFALLMEGKGIQWWGTDEHCPLAECPTAKGLIAEGCPVF
;
A
#
# COMPACT_ATOMS: atom_id res chain seq x y z
N MET A 1 -8.18 -13.97 -15.89
CA MET A 1 -9.55 -14.06 -16.45
C MET A 1 -10.00 -15.49 -16.72
N ALA A 2 -9.19 -16.36 -17.35
CA ALA A 2 -9.55 -17.76 -17.58
C ALA A 2 -9.92 -18.52 -16.28
N LEU A 3 -9.11 -18.38 -15.23
CA LEU A 3 -9.38 -18.97 -13.90
C LEU A 3 -10.72 -18.51 -13.32
N ILE A 4 -11.03 -17.20 -13.41
CA ILE A 4 -12.28 -16.63 -12.89
C ILE A 4 -13.49 -17.18 -13.65
N TYR A 5 -13.39 -17.30 -14.97
CA TYR A 5 -14.45 -17.85 -15.82
C TYR A 5 -14.67 -19.35 -15.53
N GLU A 6 -13.59 -20.12 -15.34
CA GLU A 6 -13.67 -21.52 -14.94
C GLU A 6 -14.24 -21.70 -13.53
N GLN A 7 -13.84 -20.87 -12.56
CA GLN A 7 -14.42 -20.88 -11.21
C GLN A 7 -15.91 -20.55 -11.25
N PHE A 8 -16.31 -19.57 -12.06
CA PHE A 8 -17.71 -19.16 -12.21
C PHE A 8 -18.55 -20.27 -12.87
N ARG A 9 -18.00 -20.96 -13.88
CA ARG A 9 -18.65 -22.12 -14.52
C ARG A 9 -18.72 -23.32 -13.57
N SER A 10 -17.66 -23.56 -12.80
CA SER A 10 -17.58 -24.60 -11.78
C SER A 10 -18.54 -24.34 -10.61
N SER A 11 -18.76 -23.09 -10.22
CA SER A 11 -19.77 -22.74 -9.21
C SER A 11 -21.20 -23.09 -9.65
N ARG A 12 -21.48 -23.08 -10.96
CA ARG A 12 -22.80 -23.48 -11.51
C ARG A 12 -22.95 -24.98 -11.77
N SER A 13 -21.87 -25.70 -12.03
CA SER A 13 -21.89 -27.10 -12.49
C SER A 13 -21.14 -28.07 -11.57
N GLY A 14 -20.50 -27.57 -10.53
CA GLY A 14 -19.65 -28.31 -9.61
C GLY A 14 -20.45 -29.12 -8.61
N LYS A 15 -19.84 -30.20 -8.11
CA LYS A 15 -20.43 -31.03 -7.05
C LYS A 15 -20.62 -30.16 -5.80
N GLU A 16 -21.83 -30.20 -5.24
CA GLU A 16 -22.14 -29.50 -3.99
C GLU A 16 -21.18 -29.94 -2.89
N ASP A 17 -20.45 -28.98 -2.33
CA ASP A 17 -19.54 -29.19 -1.23
C ASP A 17 -20.30 -29.39 0.10
N ILE A 18 -19.62 -30.01 1.06
CA ILE A 18 -20.22 -30.35 2.37
C ILE A 18 -20.74 -29.08 3.08
N HIS A 19 -20.05 -27.94 2.92
CA HIS A 19 -20.51 -26.66 3.45
C HIS A 19 -21.82 -26.21 2.81
N THR A 20 -21.96 -26.19 1.48
CA THR A 20 -23.24 -25.84 0.83
C THR A 20 -24.37 -26.77 1.27
N ARG A 21 -24.09 -28.07 1.42
CA ARG A 21 -25.07 -29.04 1.93
C ARG A 21 -25.52 -28.75 3.37
N LEU A 22 -24.60 -28.35 4.24
CA LEU A 22 -24.92 -27.94 5.61
C LEU A 22 -25.65 -26.59 5.66
N MET A 23 -25.32 -25.67 4.74
CA MET A 23 -25.91 -24.34 4.63
C MET A 23 -27.36 -24.38 4.12
N LYS A 24 -27.77 -25.40 3.36
CA LYS A 24 -29.17 -25.61 2.93
C LYS A 24 -30.17 -25.73 4.08
N LYS A 25 -29.71 -25.99 5.31
CA LYS A 25 -30.55 -26.01 6.51
C LYS A 25 -31.07 -24.61 6.87
N TYR A 26 -30.36 -23.55 6.48
CA TYR A 26 -30.74 -22.17 6.72
C TYR A 26 -31.58 -21.64 5.55
N LYS A 27 -32.70 -20.96 5.85
CA LYS A 27 -33.53 -20.33 4.82
C LYS A 27 -32.70 -19.22 4.13
N PRO A 28 -32.67 -19.17 2.79
CA PRO A 28 -31.95 -18.12 2.09
C PRO A 28 -32.56 -16.76 2.43
N ILE A 29 -31.70 -15.78 2.70
CA ILE A 29 -32.10 -14.40 2.92
C ILE A 29 -32.74 -13.91 1.61
N PRO A 30 -33.94 -13.31 1.66
CA PRO A 30 -34.62 -12.93 0.44
C PRO A 30 -33.87 -11.81 -0.29
N ASN A 31 -33.69 -11.97 -1.61
CA ASN A 31 -32.86 -11.09 -2.44
C ASN A 31 -33.24 -9.60 -2.38
N TRP A 32 -34.52 -9.30 -2.12
CA TRP A 32 -35.01 -7.92 -2.01
C TRP A 32 -34.31 -7.13 -0.89
N TRP A 33 -33.91 -7.80 0.20
CA TRP A 33 -33.24 -7.14 1.33
C TRP A 33 -31.90 -6.51 0.92
N PHE A 34 -31.12 -7.22 0.09
CA PHE A 34 -29.85 -6.73 -0.44
C PHE A 34 -30.06 -5.55 -1.39
N HIS A 35 -31.06 -5.63 -2.26
CA HIS A 35 -31.39 -4.53 -3.17
C HIS A 35 -31.86 -3.29 -2.40
N VAL A 36 -32.70 -3.45 -1.37
CA VAL A 36 -33.16 -2.33 -0.52
C VAL A 36 -32.00 -1.70 0.24
N THR A 37 -31.11 -2.49 0.85
CA THR A 37 -29.95 -1.97 1.58
C THR A 37 -29.00 -1.20 0.66
N LEU A 38 -28.77 -1.71 -0.56
CA LEU A 38 -27.97 -1.03 -1.58
C LEU A 38 -28.62 0.30 -2.01
N LEU A 39 -29.93 0.29 -2.26
CA LEU A 39 -30.67 1.48 -2.69
C LEU A 39 -30.67 2.56 -1.60
N VAL A 40 -30.91 2.18 -0.35
CA VAL A 40 -30.91 3.11 0.79
C VAL A 40 -29.52 3.73 1.01
N SER A 41 -28.46 2.92 0.99
CA SER A 41 -27.10 3.43 1.15
C SER A 41 -26.67 4.34 0.00
N PHE A 42 -27.04 4.01 -1.23
CA PHE A 42 -26.76 4.83 -2.42
C PHE A 42 -27.52 6.16 -2.41
N LEU A 43 -28.80 6.16 -2.02
CA LEU A 43 -29.60 7.38 -1.90
C LEU A 43 -29.09 8.28 -0.78
N LEU A 44 -28.69 7.70 0.36
CA LEU A 44 -28.07 8.45 1.45
C LEU A 44 -26.77 9.11 1.00
N ALA A 45 -25.92 8.39 0.26
CA ALA A 45 -24.68 8.93 -0.29
C ALA A 45 -24.93 10.07 -1.30
N LEU A 46 -25.91 9.92 -2.20
CA LEU A 46 -26.31 10.99 -3.12
C LEU A 46 -26.86 12.22 -2.39
N LEU A 47 -27.66 12.01 -1.34
CA LEU A 47 -28.20 13.09 -0.53
C LEU A 47 -27.08 13.86 0.20
N LEU A 48 -26.12 13.16 0.80
CA LEU A 48 -24.97 13.79 1.43
C LEU A 48 -24.13 14.59 0.43
N CYS A 49 -23.90 14.07 -0.78
CA CYS A 49 -23.18 14.78 -1.85
C CYS A 49 -23.93 16.02 -2.37
N THR A 50 -25.26 16.06 -2.29
CA THR A 50 -26.06 17.20 -2.79
C THR A 50 -26.32 18.26 -1.74
N VAL A 51 -26.45 17.87 -0.46
CA VAL A 51 -26.71 18.76 0.67
C VAL A 51 -25.42 19.36 1.23
N MET A 52 -24.35 18.58 1.37
CA MET A 52 -23.07 19.04 1.95
C MET A 52 -22.05 19.44 0.88
N LYS A 53 -22.47 20.21 -0.14
CA LYS A 53 -21.58 20.63 -1.25
C LYS A 53 -20.31 21.35 -0.80
N ASP A 54 -20.38 22.09 0.32
CA ASP A 54 -19.24 22.86 0.83
C ASP A 54 -18.23 22.01 1.61
N GLN A 55 -18.62 20.81 2.06
CA GLN A 55 -17.75 19.89 2.82
C GLN A 55 -17.32 18.69 1.98
N VAL A 56 -18.18 18.21 1.07
CA VAL A 56 -17.93 17.04 0.23
C VAL A 56 -17.52 17.51 -1.17
N GLN A 57 -16.22 17.47 -1.44
CA GLN A 57 -15.61 17.94 -2.69
C GLN A 57 -15.91 17.05 -3.91
N MET A 58 -16.64 15.94 -3.73
CA MET A 58 -16.93 14.99 -4.80
C MET A 58 -18.25 15.30 -5.50
N PRO A 59 -18.27 15.46 -6.83
CA PRO A 59 -19.50 15.70 -7.58
C PRO A 59 -20.40 14.45 -7.63
N TRP A 60 -21.71 14.64 -7.76
CA TRP A 60 -22.70 13.54 -7.76
C TRP A 60 -22.47 12.52 -8.89
N TRP A 61 -22.01 12.97 -10.06
CA TRP A 61 -21.61 12.06 -11.16
C TRP A 61 -20.38 11.22 -10.81
N GLY A 62 -19.47 11.74 -9.98
CA GLY A 62 -18.31 11.01 -9.47
C GLY A 62 -18.71 9.85 -8.58
N LEU A 63 -19.75 10.02 -7.76
CA LEU A 63 -20.31 8.94 -6.93
C LEU A 63 -20.87 7.79 -7.78
N ILE A 64 -21.60 8.12 -8.85
CA ILE A 64 -22.16 7.13 -9.79
C ILE A 64 -21.03 6.36 -10.49
N PHE A 65 -20.00 7.07 -10.96
CA PHE A 65 -18.83 6.46 -11.60
C PHE A 65 -18.06 5.54 -10.64
N ALA A 66 -17.83 5.98 -9.40
CA ALA A 66 -17.17 5.18 -8.37
C ALA A 66 -17.98 3.93 -8.01
N ALA A 67 -19.30 4.05 -7.87
CA ALA A 67 -20.18 2.91 -7.63
C ALA A 67 -20.15 1.89 -8.78
N GLY A 68 -20.12 2.36 -10.04
CA GLY A 68 -19.97 1.50 -11.21
C GLY A 68 -18.64 0.73 -11.21
N LEU A 69 -17.53 1.42 -10.95
CA LEU A 69 -16.22 0.78 -10.81
C LEU A 69 -16.20 -0.25 -9.68
N ALA A 70 -16.71 0.11 -8.51
CA ALA A 70 -16.80 -0.79 -7.36
C ALA A 70 -17.55 -2.07 -7.72
N LEU A 71 -18.72 -1.99 -8.35
CA LEU A 71 -19.50 -3.16 -8.76
C LEU A 71 -18.75 -4.06 -9.75
N THR A 72 -18.03 -3.48 -10.72
CA THR A 72 -17.25 -4.27 -11.68
C THR A 72 -16.08 -5.02 -11.05
N PHE A 73 -15.39 -4.41 -10.07
CA PHE A 73 -14.24 -5.03 -9.41
C PHE A 73 -14.61 -5.90 -8.21
N THR A 74 -15.80 -5.72 -7.62
CA THR A 74 -16.25 -6.53 -6.48
C THR A 74 -16.31 -8.02 -6.85
N LEU A 75 -16.90 -8.37 -8.00
CA LEU A 75 -17.06 -9.78 -8.39
C LEU A 75 -15.71 -10.53 -8.53
N PRO A 76 -14.70 -10.03 -9.27
CA PRO A 76 -13.37 -10.65 -9.31
C PRO A 76 -12.69 -10.76 -7.95
N ILE A 77 -12.74 -9.69 -7.15
CA ILE A 77 -12.06 -9.63 -5.85
C ILE A 77 -12.71 -10.64 -4.90
N SER A 78 -14.04 -10.66 -4.80
CA SER A 78 -14.78 -11.59 -3.94
C SER A 78 -14.48 -13.06 -4.28
N ILE A 79 -14.34 -13.40 -5.56
CA ILE A 79 -14.00 -14.77 -5.99
C ILE A 79 -12.58 -15.13 -5.52
N ILE A 80 -11.60 -14.23 -5.67
CA ILE A 80 -10.22 -14.48 -5.24
C ILE A 80 -10.18 -14.68 -3.71
N THR A 81 -10.78 -13.77 -2.94
CA THR A 81 -10.78 -13.86 -1.47
C THR A 81 -11.49 -15.12 -0.97
N ALA A 82 -12.59 -15.53 -1.62
CA ALA A 82 -13.30 -16.77 -1.29
C ALA A 82 -12.46 -18.03 -1.56
N THR A 83 -11.63 -18.03 -2.60
CA THR A 83 -10.78 -19.19 -2.94
C THR A 83 -9.54 -19.33 -2.06
N THR A 84 -8.99 -18.23 -1.55
CA THR A 84 -7.72 -18.24 -0.82
C THR A 84 -7.88 -18.45 0.70
N ASN A 85 -9.11 -18.59 1.21
CA ASN A 85 -9.41 -18.74 2.64
C ASN A 85 -8.69 -17.69 3.54
N GLN A 86 -8.50 -16.49 3.01
CA GLN A 86 -7.75 -15.42 3.69
C GLN A 86 -8.49 -14.87 4.92
N VAL A 87 -9.80 -15.10 5.02
CA VAL A 87 -10.66 -14.55 6.08
C VAL A 87 -10.14 -14.87 7.48
N ILE A 88 -9.75 -16.13 7.73
CA ILE A 88 -9.26 -16.54 9.06
C ILE A 88 -7.95 -15.84 9.38
N GLY A 89 -7.02 -15.78 8.43
CA GLY A 89 -5.74 -15.10 8.59
C GLY A 89 -5.92 -13.60 8.86
N THR A 90 -6.80 -12.93 8.10
CA THR A 90 -7.07 -11.50 8.27
C THR A 90 -7.76 -11.19 9.60
N LEU A 91 -8.70 -12.04 10.05
CA LEU A 91 -9.36 -11.84 11.35
C LEU A 91 -8.38 -11.97 12.51
N ILE A 92 -7.51 -13.00 12.47
CA ILE A 92 -6.49 -13.19 13.50
C ILE A 92 -5.49 -12.03 13.47
N ALA A 93 -4.92 -11.72 12.31
CA ALA A 93 -3.95 -10.64 12.14
C ALA A 93 -4.54 -9.30 12.60
N GLY A 94 -5.72 -8.92 12.12
CA GLY A 94 -6.36 -7.66 12.51
C GLY A 94 -6.69 -7.58 14.01
N THR A 95 -7.09 -8.69 14.64
CA THR A 95 -7.34 -8.70 16.10
C THR A 95 -6.04 -8.53 16.89
N VAL A 96 -4.97 -9.22 16.47
CA VAL A 96 -3.65 -9.11 17.11
C VAL A 96 -3.07 -7.72 16.92
N ASP A 97 -3.11 -7.16 15.71
CA ASP A 97 -2.59 -5.83 15.38
C ASP A 97 -3.27 -4.75 16.22
N VAL A 98 -4.61 -4.78 16.32
CA VAL A 98 -5.37 -3.83 17.16
C VAL A 98 -5.03 -4.02 18.64
N GLY A 99 -4.90 -5.26 19.12
CA GLY A 99 -4.54 -5.56 20.50
C GLY A 99 -3.15 -5.03 20.87
N VAL A 100 -2.16 -5.26 20.00
CA VAL A 100 -0.79 -4.77 20.17
C VAL A 100 -0.72 -3.25 20.08
N ALA A 101 -1.43 -2.64 19.12
CA ALA A 101 -1.50 -1.19 19.00
C ALA A 101 -2.09 -0.55 20.26
N TRP A 102 -3.19 -1.09 20.79
CA TRP A 102 -3.78 -0.63 22.05
C TRP A 102 -2.81 -0.76 23.23
N TRP A 103 -2.11 -1.90 23.32
CA TRP A 103 -1.13 -2.14 24.38
C TRP A 103 0.05 -1.16 24.31
N LEU A 104 0.61 -0.92 23.12
CA LEU A 104 1.71 0.02 22.89
C LEU A 104 1.30 1.45 23.25
N LEU A 105 0.14 1.91 22.78
CA LEU A 105 -0.40 3.24 23.10
C LEU A 105 -0.65 3.44 24.60
N GLY A 106 -1.04 2.37 25.32
CA GLY A 106 -1.24 2.41 26.77
C GLY A 106 0.05 2.35 27.59
N SER A 107 1.11 1.71 27.05
CA SER A 107 2.34 1.44 27.80
C SER A 107 3.46 2.46 27.55
N VAL A 108 3.52 3.04 26.33
CA VAL A 108 4.56 4.01 25.94
C VAL A 108 3.94 5.41 25.84
N LYS A 109 4.27 6.28 26.79
CA LYS A 109 3.79 7.66 26.80
C LYS A 109 4.47 8.47 25.68
N ASN A 110 3.69 9.23 24.93
CA ASN A 110 4.14 10.05 23.79
C ASN A 110 4.75 9.28 22.61
N ILE A 111 4.37 8.02 22.38
CA ILE A 111 4.82 7.24 21.22
C ILE A 111 4.62 8.03 19.90
N CYS A 112 5.60 7.92 19.00
CA CYS A 112 5.67 8.61 17.71
C CYS A 112 5.92 10.14 17.75
N LYS A 113 6.08 10.76 18.93
CA LYS A 113 6.45 12.18 19.08
C LYS A 113 7.91 12.34 19.45
N GLN A 114 8.80 12.34 18.45
CA GLN A 114 10.25 12.30 18.63
C GLN A 114 10.78 13.37 19.60
N ASP A 115 10.21 14.58 19.61
CA ASP A 115 10.59 15.69 20.51
C ASP A 115 10.40 15.41 22.02
N LEU A 116 9.51 14.47 22.36
CA LEU A 116 9.15 14.15 23.75
C LEU A 116 9.72 12.82 24.22
N LEU A 117 10.45 12.12 23.34
CA LEU A 117 11.14 10.87 23.63
C LEU A 117 12.64 11.11 23.85
N PRO A 118 13.34 10.23 24.58
CA PRO A 118 14.80 10.29 24.68
C PRO A 118 15.45 10.20 23.29
N GLU A 119 16.57 10.91 23.09
CA GLU A 119 17.26 11.11 21.79
C GLU A 119 17.62 9.81 21.03
N ASN A 120 17.60 8.64 21.69
CA ASN A 120 17.87 7.33 21.07
C ASN A 120 16.66 6.38 21.06
N SER A 121 15.44 6.93 21.08
CA SER A 121 14.24 6.09 21.08
C SER A 121 13.96 5.49 19.68
N PRO A 122 13.59 4.19 19.59
CA PRO A 122 13.35 3.52 18.31
C PRO A 122 11.96 3.84 17.69
N TRP A 123 11.16 4.69 18.33
CA TRP A 123 9.74 4.87 18.02
C TRP A 123 9.50 6.05 17.07
N THR A 124 9.87 5.88 15.80
CA THR A 124 9.81 6.94 14.78
C THR A 124 8.49 6.97 13.99
N CYS A 125 7.76 5.84 13.91
CA CYS A 125 6.43 5.69 13.29
C CYS A 125 6.24 6.33 11.89
N PRO A 126 7.15 6.08 10.91
CA PRO A 126 7.14 6.78 9.63
C PRO A 126 5.87 6.52 8.80
N GLY A 127 5.30 5.32 8.89
CA GLY A 127 4.07 4.97 8.17
C GLY A 127 2.85 5.78 8.64
N ASP A 128 2.72 5.96 9.95
CA ASP A 128 1.60 6.71 10.54
C ASP A 128 1.69 8.20 10.22
N HIS A 129 2.90 8.78 10.22
CA HIS A 129 3.13 10.17 9.81
C HIS A 129 2.73 10.40 8.36
N VAL A 130 3.15 9.52 7.43
CA VAL A 130 2.76 9.62 6.01
C VAL A 130 1.24 9.51 5.84
N PHE A 131 0.59 8.60 6.57
CA PHE A 131 -0.85 8.42 6.50
C PHE A 131 -1.61 9.63 7.07
N PHE A 132 -1.12 10.20 8.18
CA PHE A 132 -1.66 11.42 8.77
C PHE A 132 -1.51 12.62 7.84
N ASP A 133 -0.32 12.84 7.28
CA ASP A 133 -0.05 13.92 6.33
C ASP A 133 -0.94 13.80 5.09
N ALA A 134 -1.09 12.58 4.54
CA ALA A 134 -2.01 12.32 3.43
C ALA A 134 -3.46 12.67 3.81
N SER A 135 -3.90 12.30 5.01
CA SER A 135 -5.24 12.62 5.51
C SER A 135 -5.46 14.13 5.66
N VAL A 136 -4.45 14.89 6.10
CA VAL A 136 -4.50 16.36 6.20
C VAL A 136 -4.54 16.99 4.80
N ILE A 137 -3.72 16.50 3.87
CA ILE A 137 -3.67 16.99 2.48
C ILE A 137 -5.02 16.80 1.79
N TRP A 138 -5.58 15.60 1.84
CA TRP A 138 -6.79 15.25 1.10
C TRP A 138 -8.09 15.62 1.84
N GLY A 139 -8.07 15.61 3.18
CA GLY A 139 -9.24 15.88 4.01
C GLY A 139 -9.40 17.35 4.43
N LEU A 140 -8.35 17.96 5.01
CA LEU A 140 -8.44 19.28 5.63
C LEU A 140 -8.09 20.42 4.66
N VAL A 141 -6.96 20.31 3.96
CA VAL A 141 -6.45 21.37 3.08
C VAL A 141 -7.14 21.35 1.71
N GLY A 142 -7.41 20.13 1.22
CA GLY A 142 -8.01 19.87 -0.07
C GLY A 142 -7.03 20.02 -1.25
N PRO A 143 -7.30 19.34 -2.38
CA PRO A 143 -6.40 19.27 -3.52
C PRO A 143 -6.23 20.62 -4.22
N LYS A 144 -7.23 21.52 -4.15
CA LYS A 144 -7.17 22.83 -4.82
C LYS A 144 -6.07 23.73 -4.25
N ARG A 145 -5.77 23.62 -2.95
CA ARG A 145 -4.78 24.47 -2.28
C ARG A 145 -3.36 23.89 -2.32
N ILE A 146 -3.22 22.60 -2.61
CA ILE A 146 -1.92 21.92 -2.73
C ILE A 146 -1.52 21.74 -4.21
N PHE A 147 -2.42 21.17 -5.01
CA PHE A 147 -2.20 20.83 -6.42
C PHE A 147 -2.89 21.77 -7.41
N GLY A 148 -3.79 22.64 -6.94
CA GLY A 148 -4.48 23.63 -7.81
C GLY A 148 -3.65 24.87 -8.10
N THR A 149 -4.30 25.89 -8.68
CA THR A 149 -3.65 27.14 -9.14
C THR A 149 -3.05 28.00 -8.03
N GLN A 150 -3.45 27.76 -6.77
CA GLN A 150 -2.95 28.49 -5.60
C GLN A 150 -1.91 27.69 -4.81
N GLY A 151 -1.60 26.46 -5.23
CA GLY A 151 -0.71 25.54 -4.51
C GLY A 151 0.71 25.52 -5.06
N LYS A 152 1.68 25.25 -4.19
CA LYS A 152 3.11 25.13 -4.57
C LYS A 152 3.39 23.88 -5.43
N TYR A 153 2.52 22.87 -5.39
CA TYR A 153 2.72 21.58 -6.05
C TYR A 153 1.91 21.41 -7.34
N GLN A 154 1.45 22.49 -7.97
CA GLN A 154 0.72 22.43 -9.24
C GLN A 154 1.47 21.65 -10.34
N LYS A 155 2.81 21.74 -10.34
CA LYS A 155 3.66 21.04 -11.31
C LYS A 155 3.61 19.52 -11.18
N LEU A 156 3.24 18.96 -10.02
CA LEU A 156 3.13 17.51 -9.83
C LEU A 156 2.02 16.91 -10.70
N ASN A 157 0.99 17.67 -11.06
CA ASN A 157 -0.09 17.16 -11.92
C ASN A 157 0.41 16.76 -13.32
N TRP A 158 1.54 17.31 -13.79
CA TRP A 158 2.15 16.91 -15.05
C TRP A 158 2.67 15.48 -15.03
N PHE A 159 2.94 14.90 -13.86
CA PHE A 159 3.35 13.50 -13.75
C PHE A 159 2.23 12.54 -14.15
N PHE A 160 0.95 12.92 -14.06
CA PHE A 160 -0.14 12.13 -14.62
C PHE A 160 -0.05 12.00 -16.13
N LEU A 161 0.31 13.11 -16.82
CA LEU A 161 0.53 13.11 -18.26
C LEU A 161 1.78 12.31 -18.63
N ILE A 162 2.87 12.45 -17.87
CA ILE A 162 4.09 11.66 -18.07
C ILE A 162 3.78 10.16 -17.90
N GLY A 163 2.99 9.78 -16.90
CA GLY A 163 2.56 8.40 -16.68
C GLY A 163 1.68 7.85 -17.80
N ALA A 164 0.80 8.68 -18.37
CA ALA A 164 -0.05 8.28 -19.50
C ALA A 164 0.73 8.19 -20.83
N VAL A 165 1.65 9.12 -21.07
CA VAL A 165 2.43 9.22 -22.32
C VAL A 165 3.59 8.23 -22.34
N GLY A 166 4.19 7.94 -21.18
CA GLY A 166 5.38 7.10 -21.09
C GLY A 166 5.25 5.71 -21.72
N PRO A 167 4.18 4.93 -21.47
CA PRO A 167 3.96 3.65 -22.15
C PRO A 167 3.83 3.78 -23.67
N VAL A 168 3.21 4.86 -24.16
CA VAL A 168 3.05 5.12 -25.60
C VAL A 168 4.40 5.45 -26.24
N VAL A 169 5.25 6.21 -25.54
CA VAL A 169 6.61 6.52 -25.99
C VAL A 169 7.47 5.26 -26.08
N ILE A 170 7.40 4.38 -25.07
CA ILE A 170 8.13 3.11 -25.08
C ILE A 170 7.64 2.21 -26.23
N TRP A 171 6.33 2.12 -26.44
CA TRP A 171 5.76 1.38 -27.56
C TRP A 171 6.22 1.93 -28.92
N ALA A 172 6.25 3.26 -29.09
CA ALA A 172 6.75 3.89 -30.31
C ALA A 172 8.25 3.63 -30.52
N LEU A 173 9.06 3.69 -29.45
CA LEU A 173 10.49 3.39 -29.50
C LEU A 173 10.77 1.92 -29.88
N GLN A 174 9.95 0.98 -29.42
CA GLN A 174 10.04 -0.42 -29.82
C GLN A 174 9.74 -0.61 -31.32
N LYS A 175 8.78 0.15 -31.87
CA LYS A 175 8.44 0.15 -33.30
C LYS A 175 9.56 0.73 -34.17
N VAL A 176 10.24 1.78 -33.71
CA VAL A 176 11.30 2.47 -34.46
C VAL A 176 12.64 1.74 -34.37
N PHE A 177 12.94 1.09 -33.23
CA PHE A 177 14.21 0.38 -33.00
C PHE A 177 14.00 -1.12 -32.74
N PRO A 178 13.53 -1.90 -33.74
CA PRO A 178 13.25 -3.33 -33.55
C PRO A 178 14.51 -4.17 -33.26
N LYS A 179 15.71 -3.64 -33.51
CA LYS A 179 16.98 -4.33 -33.22
C LYS A 179 17.36 -4.32 -31.74
N GLN A 180 16.76 -3.46 -30.93
CA GLN A 180 17.16 -3.22 -29.54
C GLN A 180 16.20 -3.92 -28.56
N HIS A 181 16.49 -5.18 -28.23
CA HIS A 181 15.63 -6.01 -27.38
C HIS A 181 15.44 -5.45 -25.96
N TRP A 182 16.41 -4.71 -25.41
CA TRP A 182 16.34 -4.14 -24.05
C TRP A 182 15.18 -3.15 -23.87
N ILE A 183 14.74 -2.45 -24.92
CA ILE A 183 13.60 -1.51 -24.87
C ILE A 183 12.29 -2.27 -24.61
N SER A 184 12.22 -3.57 -24.95
CA SER A 184 11.08 -4.43 -24.62
C SER A 184 10.99 -4.81 -23.15
N LEU A 185 12.08 -4.69 -22.37
CA LEU A 185 12.11 -5.05 -20.95
C LEU A 185 11.75 -3.89 -20.02
N ILE A 186 11.65 -2.66 -20.53
CA ILE A 186 11.36 -1.48 -19.71
C ILE A 186 9.85 -1.41 -19.44
N HIS A 187 9.43 -1.87 -18.27
CA HIS A 187 8.06 -1.75 -17.80
C HIS A 187 7.90 -0.49 -16.93
N LEU A 188 7.55 0.63 -17.56
CA LEU A 188 7.35 1.92 -16.88
C LEU A 188 6.36 1.86 -15.70
N PRO A 189 5.22 1.15 -15.77
CA PRO A 189 4.30 1.05 -14.64
C PRO A 189 4.94 0.38 -13.42
N VAL A 190 5.85 -0.58 -13.63
CA VAL A 190 6.57 -1.26 -12.55
C VAL A 190 7.61 -0.33 -11.94
N LEU A 191 8.35 0.41 -12.75
CA LEU A 191 9.37 1.37 -12.28
C LEU A 191 8.74 2.52 -11.49
N LEU A 192 7.66 3.12 -12.00
CA LEU A 192 6.95 4.19 -11.30
C LEU A 192 6.20 3.65 -10.08
N GLY A 193 5.60 2.46 -10.19
CA GLY A 193 4.93 1.79 -9.07
C GLY A 193 5.89 1.46 -7.91
N ALA A 194 7.14 1.09 -8.19
CA ALA A 194 8.15 0.84 -7.16
C ALA A 194 8.44 2.08 -6.29
N THR A 195 8.27 3.29 -6.84
CA THR A 195 8.46 4.54 -6.09
C THR A 195 7.27 4.89 -5.18
N ALA A 196 6.15 4.15 -5.24
CA ALA A 196 4.98 4.44 -4.42
C ALA A 196 5.21 4.21 -2.91
N SER A 197 6.24 3.44 -2.53
CA SER A 197 6.64 3.26 -1.13
C SER A 197 7.58 4.36 -0.62
N MET A 198 7.86 5.38 -1.44
CA MET A 198 8.65 6.55 -1.08
C MET A 198 7.70 7.72 -0.80
N PRO A 199 7.48 8.17 0.45
CA PRO A 199 7.79 7.61 1.77
C PRO A 199 6.71 6.59 2.24
N PRO A 200 6.98 5.63 3.15
CA PRO A 200 7.89 5.69 4.30
C PRO A 200 9.26 5.00 4.11
N ALA A 201 9.53 4.34 2.99
CA ALA A 201 10.78 3.63 2.78
C ALA A 201 11.95 4.61 2.56
N SER A 202 13.02 4.43 3.34
CA SER A 202 14.26 5.21 3.22
C SER A 202 15.13 4.76 2.04
N THR A 203 16.18 5.53 1.73
CA THR A 203 17.12 5.23 0.65
C THR A 203 17.84 3.89 0.82
N VAL A 204 18.12 3.50 2.07
CA VAL A 204 18.77 2.22 2.40
C VAL A 204 17.87 1.04 2.03
N ASN A 205 16.56 1.15 2.24
CA ASN A 205 15.59 0.14 1.85
C ASN A 205 15.59 -0.07 0.32
N PHE A 206 15.55 1.01 -0.45
CA PHE A 206 15.60 0.93 -1.92
C PHE A 206 16.92 0.34 -2.44
N ASN A 207 18.06 0.79 -1.90
CA ASN A 207 19.36 0.26 -2.28
C ASN A 207 19.45 -1.24 -1.97
N SER A 208 18.95 -1.67 -0.82
CA SER A 208 18.92 -3.08 -0.42
C SER A 208 18.03 -3.91 -1.35
N TRP A 209 16.83 -3.43 -1.69
CA TRP A 209 15.94 -4.12 -2.63
C TRP A 209 16.53 -4.24 -4.02
N ILE A 210 17.23 -3.21 -4.52
CA ILE A 210 17.92 -3.26 -5.81
C ILE A 210 19.03 -4.31 -5.79
N VAL A 211 19.85 -4.34 -4.73
CA VAL A 211 20.95 -5.30 -4.60
C VAL A 211 20.41 -6.74 -4.52
N VAL A 212 19.50 -7.01 -3.59
CA VAL A 212 18.90 -8.34 -3.41
C VAL A 212 18.13 -8.76 -4.66
N GLY A 213 17.35 -7.84 -5.23
CA GLY A 213 16.62 -8.05 -6.47
C GLY A 213 17.54 -8.43 -7.63
N THR A 214 18.69 -7.77 -7.77
CA THR A 214 19.68 -8.09 -8.81
C THR A 214 20.35 -9.45 -8.55
N ILE A 215 20.71 -9.76 -7.31
CA ILE A 215 21.32 -11.04 -6.98
C ILE A 215 20.36 -12.19 -7.30
N PHE A 216 19.13 -12.15 -6.80
CA PHE A 216 18.20 -13.27 -6.95
C PHE A 216 17.54 -13.32 -8.33
N ASN A 217 17.10 -12.19 -8.88
CA ASN A 217 16.36 -12.18 -10.16
C ASN A 217 17.26 -12.08 -11.40
N TYR A 218 18.49 -11.59 -11.28
CA TYR A 218 19.42 -11.56 -12.42
C TYR A 218 20.49 -12.64 -12.32
N PHE A 219 21.30 -12.66 -11.25
CA PHE A 219 22.40 -13.63 -11.13
C PHE A 219 21.89 -15.05 -10.92
N VAL A 220 21.11 -15.30 -9.87
CA VAL A 220 20.66 -16.66 -9.53
C VAL A 220 19.76 -17.23 -10.63
N PHE A 221 18.89 -16.40 -11.22
CA PHE A 221 18.09 -16.79 -12.38
C PHE A 221 18.94 -17.20 -13.59
N LYS A 222 20.03 -16.47 -13.89
CA LYS A 222 20.89 -16.75 -15.04
C LYS A 222 21.78 -17.99 -14.85
N TYR A 223 22.34 -18.20 -13.66
CA TYR A 223 23.28 -19.30 -13.41
C TYR A 223 22.60 -20.58 -12.91
N ARG A 224 21.44 -20.50 -12.22
CA ARG A 224 20.79 -21.64 -11.55
C ARG A 224 19.26 -21.60 -11.67
N LYS A 225 18.75 -21.48 -12.89
CA LYS A 225 17.31 -21.37 -13.20
C LYS A 225 16.44 -22.45 -12.53
N ASN A 226 16.84 -23.73 -12.60
CA ASN A 226 16.09 -24.84 -11.99
C ASN A 226 15.96 -24.73 -10.46
N TRP A 227 16.96 -24.15 -9.80
CA TRP A 227 16.90 -23.90 -8.36
C TRP A 227 15.98 -22.72 -8.06
N TRP A 228 16.11 -21.64 -8.84
CA TRP A 228 15.31 -20.44 -8.67
C TRP A 228 13.80 -20.72 -8.80
N GLU A 229 13.39 -21.44 -9.85
CA GLU A 229 11.97 -21.78 -10.08
C GLU A 229 11.37 -22.63 -8.96
N ARG A 230 12.18 -23.47 -8.30
CA ARG A 230 11.71 -24.40 -7.26
C ARG A 230 11.74 -23.81 -5.86
N TYR A 231 12.75 -22.99 -5.53
CA TYR A 231 13.04 -22.61 -4.15
C TYR A 231 12.99 -21.11 -3.88
N ASN A 232 13.04 -20.24 -4.89
CA ASN A 232 13.13 -18.79 -4.66
C ASN A 232 11.94 -18.24 -3.88
N TYR A 233 10.72 -18.66 -4.23
CA TYR A 233 9.51 -18.24 -3.51
C TYR A 233 9.50 -18.72 -2.06
N VAL A 234 9.91 -19.97 -1.81
CA VAL A 234 9.97 -20.54 -0.46
C VAL A 234 11.04 -19.84 0.38
N LEU A 235 12.19 -19.53 -0.22
CA LEU A 235 13.26 -18.79 0.46
C LEU A 235 12.82 -17.36 0.80
N ALA A 236 12.15 -16.66 -0.11
CA ALA A 236 11.60 -15.33 0.16
C ALA A 236 10.63 -15.37 1.35
N ALA A 237 9.67 -16.31 1.35
CA ALA A 237 8.75 -16.49 2.47
C ALA A 237 9.46 -16.84 3.79
N ALA A 238 10.53 -17.65 3.74
CA ALA A 238 11.32 -17.99 4.91
C ALA A 238 12.12 -16.80 5.45
N LEU A 239 12.63 -15.92 4.58
CA LEU A 239 13.33 -14.69 4.98
C LEU A 239 12.38 -13.68 5.64
N ASP A 240 11.17 -13.50 5.09
CA ASP A 240 10.16 -12.61 5.68
C ASP A 240 9.72 -13.10 7.07
N ALA A 241 9.44 -14.40 7.20
CA ALA A 241 9.11 -15.00 8.49
C ALA A 241 10.30 -14.91 9.47
N GLY A 242 11.52 -15.18 8.99
CA GLY A 242 12.74 -15.11 9.78
C GLY A 242 13.01 -13.71 10.31
N LEU A 243 12.81 -12.67 9.50
CA LEU A 243 12.91 -11.28 9.92
C LEU A 243 11.94 -10.99 11.07
N ALA A 244 10.67 -11.36 10.94
CA ALA A 244 9.67 -11.13 11.99
C ALA A 244 10.04 -11.80 13.33
N PHE A 245 10.47 -13.07 13.30
CA PHE A 245 10.90 -13.76 14.52
C PHE A 245 12.15 -13.12 15.15
N MET A 246 13.12 -12.73 14.32
CA MET A 246 14.34 -12.08 14.81
C MET A 246 14.06 -10.69 15.37
N THR A 247 13.14 -9.92 14.78
CA THR A 247 12.72 -8.61 15.31
C THR A 247 12.13 -8.75 16.72
N VAL A 248 11.27 -9.74 16.94
CA VAL A 248 10.70 -10.01 18.27
C VAL A 248 11.78 -10.42 19.27
N LEU A 249 12.71 -11.28 18.84
CA LEU A 249 13.83 -11.70 19.70
C LEU A 249 14.72 -10.52 20.08
N ILE A 250 15.11 -9.68 19.11
CA ILE A 250 15.94 -8.49 19.34
C ILE A 250 15.20 -7.49 20.25
N TYR A 251 13.89 -7.31 20.06
CA TYR A 251 13.08 -6.44 20.89
C TYR A 251 13.17 -6.82 22.37
N PHE A 252 12.94 -8.11 22.69
CA PHE A 252 13.00 -8.59 24.07
C PHE A 252 14.42 -8.66 24.64
N ALA A 253 15.42 -9.00 23.81
CA ALA A 253 16.79 -9.20 24.28
C ALA A 253 17.61 -7.91 24.44
N LEU A 254 17.36 -6.89 23.60
CA LEU A 254 18.21 -5.69 23.52
C LEU A 254 17.42 -4.40 23.70
N LEU A 255 16.28 -4.29 23.01
CA LEU A 255 15.52 -3.03 22.95
C LEU A 255 14.86 -2.69 24.29
N MET A 256 14.34 -3.68 25.02
CA MET A 256 13.81 -3.47 26.38
C MET A 256 14.87 -3.04 27.41
N GLU A 257 16.13 -3.43 27.22
CA GLU A 257 17.24 -3.01 28.09
C GLU A 257 17.86 -1.67 27.65
N GLY A 258 17.31 -1.02 26.62
CA GLY A 258 17.83 0.24 26.07
C GLY A 258 19.18 0.11 25.37
N LYS A 259 19.58 -1.11 24.97
CA LYS A 259 20.86 -1.37 24.28
C LYS A 259 20.64 -1.41 22.77
N GLY A 260 20.84 -0.27 22.10
CA GLY A 260 20.83 -0.18 20.64
C GLY A 260 22.17 -0.64 20.04
N ILE A 261 22.13 -1.56 19.06
CA ILE A 261 23.32 -1.89 18.26
C ILE A 261 23.40 -0.88 17.11
N GLN A 262 24.45 -0.06 17.10
CA GLN A 262 24.70 0.87 15.99
C GLN A 262 25.44 0.15 14.86
N TRP A 263 24.85 0.15 13.67
CA TRP A 263 25.43 -0.39 12.43
C TRP A 263 24.97 0.46 11.23
N TRP A 264 25.43 0.11 10.03
CA TRP A 264 25.19 0.91 8.81
C TRP A 264 23.71 1.10 8.43
N GLY A 265 22.78 0.34 9.03
CA GLY A 265 21.34 0.45 8.81
C GLY A 265 20.54 1.05 9.97
N THR A 266 21.16 1.51 11.06
CA THR A 266 20.44 2.15 12.19
C THR A 266 20.55 3.67 12.22
N ASP A 267 21.63 4.23 11.68
CA ASP A 267 21.88 5.68 11.68
C ASP A 267 21.45 6.32 10.34
N GLU A 268 20.15 6.26 10.06
CA GLU A 268 19.56 6.81 8.82
C GLU A 268 19.09 8.27 8.97
N HIS A 269 19.07 8.80 10.20
CA HIS A 269 18.53 10.12 10.50
C HIS A 269 19.64 11.18 10.35
N CYS A 270 19.72 11.79 9.17
CA CYS A 270 20.55 12.97 9.00
C CYS A 270 19.82 14.17 9.64
N PRO A 271 20.39 14.84 10.66
CA PRO A 271 19.74 15.98 11.32
C PRO A 271 19.46 17.14 10.35
N LEU A 272 20.21 17.22 9.24
CA LEU A 272 19.97 18.20 8.16
C LEU A 272 18.77 17.85 7.27
N ALA A 273 18.26 16.62 7.30
CA ALA A 273 17.12 16.19 6.50
C ALA A 273 15.77 16.72 7.04
N GLU A 274 15.71 17.02 8.34
CA GLU A 274 14.54 17.65 8.98
C GLU A 274 14.47 19.17 8.70
N CYS A 275 15.55 19.74 8.19
CA CYS A 275 15.63 21.16 7.94
C CYS A 275 14.71 21.60 6.79
N PRO A 276 13.93 22.69 6.98
CA PRO A 276 13.05 23.18 5.94
C PRO A 276 13.87 23.71 4.76
N THR A 277 13.72 23.07 3.61
CA THR A 277 14.38 23.48 2.35
C THR A 277 13.61 24.58 1.59
N ALA A 278 12.46 25.00 2.12
CA ALA A 278 11.65 26.05 1.50
C ALA A 278 12.19 27.44 1.85
N LYS A 279 12.40 28.27 0.82
CA LYS A 279 12.85 29.66 0.98
C LYS A 279 11.98 30.44 1.97
N GLY A 280 12.62 31.04 2.97
CA GLY A 280 11.98 31.91 3.97
C GLY A 280 11.49 31.22 5.25
N LEU A 281 11.78 29.93 5.46
CA LEU A 281 11.54 29.25 6.73
C LEU A 281 12.85 29.14 7.51
N ILE A 282 12.87 29.71 8.72
CA ILE A 282 13.99 29.62 9.64
C ILE A 282 13.58 28.63 10.73
N ALA A 283 14.30 27.51 10.82
CA ALA A 283 14.16 26.54 11.90
C ALA A 283 15.43 26.54 12.74
N GLU A 284 15.29 26.45 14.07
CA GLU A 284 16.42 26.37 14.98
C GLU A 284 17.26 25.11 14.68
N GLY A 285 18.58 25.26 14.57
CA GLY A 285 19.50 24.16 14.25
C GLY A 285 19.75 23.89 12.76
N CYS A 286 19.10 24.63 11.86
CA CYS A 286 19.19 24.41 10.41
C CYS A 286 19.96 25.51 9.67
N PRO A 287 20.79 25.16 8.65
CA PRO A 287 21.46 26.15 7.82
C PRO A 287 20.43 26.94 7.00
N VAL A 288 20.47 28.27 7.11
CA VAL A 288 19.66 29.20 6.31
C VAL A 288 20.22 29.30 4.89
N PHE A 289 19.39 29.03 3.88
CA PHE A 289 19.68 29.19 2.45
C PHE A 289 18.83 30.29 1.81
#